data_AF-A0A1M6PSB0-F1
#
_entry.id   AF-A0A1M6PSB0-F1
#
_cell.length_a   1.000
_cell.length_b   1.000
_cell.length_c   1.000
_cell.angle_alpha   90.00
_cell.angle_beta   90.00
_cell.angle_gamma   90.00
#
_symmetry.space_group_name_H-M   'P 1'
#
loop_
_entity.id
_entity.type
_entity.pdbx_description
1 polymer ?
#
loop_
_entity_poly.entity_id
_entity_poly.type
_entity_poly.pdbx_seq_one_letter_code
_entity_poly.pdbx_strand_id
1 'polypeptide(L)'
;MKSTPDALWTLSRDELSMALEPHYLNMRELLSDSERKQITFDQAVDSAYDRLRHAAARNFTFTQASALVRNDLSPCAFAVAVVVADSFIILFQFCGINQAQARAATRALLQELGEETLRGLRANIHDIVNATSSYQQAVEIWKLLSSVSNVIGISSIVTALTRTMHWYDWTISAIIVAAQLTAWFASDGAALIAELALESVYVGQLVADAITAAEQCG
;
A
#
# COMPACT_ATOMS: atom_id res chain seq x y z
N MET A 1 -16.97 -10.67 -20.78
CA MET A 1 -16.44 -9.78 -19.74
C MET A 1 -15.91 -10.66 -18.63
N LYS A 2 -14.58 -10.80 -18.48
CA LYS A 2 -14.03 -11.33 -17.23
C LYS A 2 -14.26 -10.26 -16.17
N SER A 3 -14.81 -10.64 -15.03
CA SER A 3 -14.91 -9.77 -13.85
C SER A 3 -13.53 -9.16 -13.60
N THR A 4 -13.52 -7.87 -13.30
CA THR A 4 -12.39 -7.15 -12.73
C THR A 4 -11.83 -8.01 -11.58
N PRO A 5 -10.50 -8.22 -11.47
CA PRO A 5 -9.99 -9.09 -10.42
C PRO A 5 -10.44 -8.56 -9.07
N ASP A 6 -11.22 -9.38 -8.36
CA ASP A 6 -11.54 -9.18 -6.96
C ASP A 6 -10.23 -9.10 -6.16
N ALA A 7 -10.31 -8.51 -4.97
CA ALA A 7 -9.17 -8.45 -4.06
C ALA A 7 -8.44 -9.80 -3.96
N LEU A 8 -7.10 -9.82 -3.99
CA LEU A 8 -6.34 -11.07 -4.13
C LEU A 8 -6.66 -12.10 -3.05
N TRP A 9 -7.06 -11.67 -1.86
CA TRP A 9 -7.45 -12.54 -0.75
C TRP A 9 -8.76 -13.30 -0.97
N THR A 10 -9.55 -12.94 -1.98
CA THR A 10 -10.79 -13.65 -2.36
C THR A 10 -10.52 -14.81 -3.32
N LEU A 11 -9.45 -14.72 -4.12
CA LEU A 11 -9.13 -15.67 -5.18
C LEU A 11 -8.86 -17.08 -4.63
N SER A 12 -9.25 -18.10 -5.40
CA SER A 12 -8.76 -19.46 -5.18
C SER A 12 -7.25 -19.52 -5.40
N ARG A 13 -6.60 -20.58 -4.90
CA ARG A 13 -5.15 -20.78 -5.10
C ARG A 13 -4.76 -20.76 -6.59
N ASP A 14 -5.57 -21.38 -7.45
CA ASP A 14 -5.29 -21.48 -8.88
C ASP A 14 -5.43 -20.11 -9.58
N GLU A 15 -6.47 -19.35 -9.23
CA GLU A 15 -6.63 -17.97 -9.71
C GLU A 15 -5.51 -17.06 -9.22
N LEU A 16 -5.09 -17.23 -7.95
CA LEU A 16 -3.96 -16.50 -7.39
C LEU A 16 -2.66 -16.86 -8.11
N SER A 17 -2.43 -18.13 -8.44
CA SER A 17 -1.29 -18.55 -9.25
C SER A 17 -1.26 -17.80 -10.60
N MET A 18 -2.38 -17.76 -11.32
CA MET A 18 -2.46 -17.02 -12.58
C MET A 18 -2.21 -15.51 -12.42
N ALA A 19 -2.68 -14.92 -11.32
CA ALA A 19 -2.47 -13.50 -11.04
C ALA A 19 -1.01 -13.19 -10.66
N LEU A 20 -0.33 -14.08 -9.93
CA LEU A 20 1.02 -13.84 -9.42
C LEU A 20 2.14 -14.17 -10.42
N GLU A 21 1.91 -15.07 -11.38
CA GLU A 21 2.93 -15.54 -12.32
C GLU A 21 3.73 -14.42 -13.01
N PRO A 22 3.11 -13.41 -13.66
CA PRO A 22 3.86 -12.36 -14.34
C PRO A 22 4.72 -11.54 -13.37
N HIS A 23 4.24 -11.34 -12.14
CA HIS A 23 4.97 -10.59 -11.12
C HIS A 23 6.10 -11.42 -10.50
N TYR A 24 5.90 -12.73 -10.31
CA TYR A 24 6.94 -13.63 -9.84
C TYR A 24 8.13 -13.69 -10.79
N LEU A 25 7.88 -13.76 -12.10
CA LEU A 25 8.96 -13.77 -13.09
C LEU A 25 9.80 -12.51 -13.02
N ASN A 26 9.18 -11.33 -12.93
CA ASN A 26 9.88 -10.06 -12.77
C ASN A 26 10.68 -9.98 -11.46
N MET A 27 10.08 -10.39 -10.34
CA MET A 27 10.76 -10.32 -9.03
C MET A 27 11.88 -11.35 -8.89
N ARG A 28 11.76 -12.48 -9.59
CA ARG A 28 12.80 -13.51 -9.61
C ARG A 28 14.11 -13.00 -10.22
N GLU A 29 14.06 -12.02 -11.11
CA GLU A 29 15.27 -11.40 -11.67
C GLU A 29 16.10 -10.66 -10.62
N LEU A 30 15.45 -10.17 -9.55
CA LEU A 30 16.12 -9.47 -8.44
C LEU A 30 16.76 -10.42 -7.42
N LEU A 31 16.45 -11.73 -7.49
CA LEU A 31 17.05 -12.75 -6.63
C LEU A 31 18.42 -13.18 -7.12
N SER A 32 19.33 -13.49 -6.19
CA SER A 32 20.59 -14.16 -6.50
C SER A 32 20.37 -15.60 -6.96
N ASP A 33 21.36 -16.19 -7.62
CA ASP A 33 21.26 -17.55 -8.13
C ASP A 33 21.06 -18.62 -7.05
N SER A 34 21.53 -18.38 -5.82
CA SER A 34 21.29 -19.26 -4.68
C SER A 34 19.85 -19.16 -4.19
N GLU A 35 19.28 -17.95 -4.12
CA GLU A 35 17.90 -17.70 -3.69
C GLU A 35 16.89 -18.24 -4.71
N ARG A 36 17.14 -18.04 -6.02
CA ARG A 36 16.30 -18.56 -7.12
C ARG A 36 16.16 -20.08 -7.12
N LYS A 37 17.12 -20.80 -6.52
CA LYS A 37 17.09 -22.26 -6.38
C LYS A 37 16.32 -22.73 -5.13
N GLN A 38 16.12 -21.83 -4.17
CA GLN A 38 15.48 -22.12 -2.88
C GLN A 38 13.98 -21.86 -2.87
N ILE A 39 13.44 -21.19 -3.89
CA ILE A 39 12.00 -20.90 -4.00
C ILE A 39 11.47 -21.30 -5.38
N THR A 40 10.48 -22.19 -5.40
CA THR A 40 9.69 -22.48 -6.60
C THR A 40 8.51 -21.52 -6.70
N PHE A 41 7.92 -21.44 -7.90
CA PHE A 41 6.72 -20.63 -8.08
C PHE A 41 5.56 -21.13 -7.22
N ASP A 42 5.34 -22.44 -7.15
CA ASP A 42 4.30 -23.03 -6.29
C ASP A 42 4.48 -22.68 -4.81
N GLN A 43 5.71 -22.74 -4.29
CA GLN A 43 6.00 -22.35 -2.91
C GLN A 43 5.72 -20.86 -2.66
N ALA A 44 5.98 -20.02 -3.67
CA ALA A 44 5.68 -18.60 -3.58
C ALA A 44 4.16 -18.36 -3.57
N VAL A 45 3.40 -19.09 -4.39
CA VAL A 45 1.93 -19.03 -4.42
C VAL A 45 1.34 -19.52 -3.10
N ASP A 46 1.82 -20.64 -2.56
CA ASP A 46 1.34 -21.17 -1.27
C ASP A 46 1.57 -20.17 -0.13
N SER A 47 2.77 -19.60 -0.06
CA SER A 47 3.11 -18.59 0.95
C SER A 47 2.28 -17.32 0.80
N ALA A 48 2.01 -16.89 -0.44
CA ALA A 48 1.17 -15.74 -0.71
C ALA A 48 -0.29 -16.00 -0.32
N TYR A 49 -0.81 -17.19 -0.67
CA TYR A 49 -2.16 -17.62 -0.34
C TYR A 49 -2.37 -17.62 1.17
N ASP A 50 -1.47 -18.26 1.92
CA ASP A 50 -1.52 -18.30 3.37
C ASP A 50 -1.45 -16.89 3.97
N ARG A 51 -0.53 -16.03 3.49
CA ARG A 51 -0.38 -14.66 3.98
C ARG A 51 -1.66 -13.83 3.77
N LEU A 52 -2.28 -13.92 2.60
CA LEU A 52 -3.50 -13.19 2.26
C LEU A 52 -4.71 -13.70 3.08
N ARG A 53 -4.84 -15.01 3.29
CA ARG A 53 -5.93 -15.59 4.11
C ARG A 53 -5.78 -15.20 5.58
N HIS A 54 -4.56 -15.21 6.11
CA HIS A 54 -4.30 -14.70 7.45
C HIS A 54 -4.57 -13.20 7.55
N ALA A 55 -4.27 -12.42 6.51
CA ALA A 55 -4.57 -10.99 6.48
C ALA A 55 -6.06 -10.70 6.54
N ALA A 56 -6.86 -11.37 5.68
CA ALA A 56 -8.31 -11.22 5.64
C ALA A 56 -9.00 -11.63 6.95
N ALA A 57 -8.38 -12.51 7.74
CA ALA A 57 -8.91 -12.95 9.04
C ALA A 57 -8.51 -12.03 10.21
N ARG A 58 -7.59 -11.07 10.00
CA ARG A 58 -7.13 -10.16 11.07
C ARG A 58 -8.00 -8.91 11.12
N ASN A 59 -8.29 -8.46 12.34
CA ASN A 59 -8.66 -7.07 12.55
C ASN A 59 -7.43 -6.22 12.27
N PHE A 60 -7.54 -5.28 11.34
CA PHE A 60 -6.47 -4.32 11.08
C PHE A 60 -6.19 -3.53 12.37
N THR A 61 -4.91 -3.25 12.66
CA THR A 61 -4.56 -2.42 13.81
C THR A 61 -4.00 -1.11 13.29
N PHE A 62 -4.76 -0.04 13.50
CA PHE A 62 -4.27 1.30 13.23
C PHE A 62 -3.28 1.72 14.30
N THR A 63 -2.16 2.27 13.88
CA THR A 63 -1.19 2.89 14.77
C THR A 63 -0.61 4.05 14.02
N GLN A 64 -0.91 5.26 14.49
CA GLN A 64 -0.56 6.51 13.80
C GLN A 64 0.90 6.51 13.33
N ALA A 65 1.10 7.02 12.12
CA ALA A 65 2.40 6.99 11.46
C ALA A 65 3.33 8.15 11.81
N SER A 66 2.94 9.06 12.72
CA SER A 66 3.74 10.24 13.10
C SER A 66 5.19 9.91 13.47
N ALA A 67 5.42 8.80 14.17
CA ALA A 67 6.78 8.31 14.53
C ALA A 67 7.63 7.80 13.34
N LEU A 68 7.08 7.76 12.12
CA LEU A 68 7.80 7.38 10.90
C LEU A 68 8.30 8.58 10.10
N VAL A 69 7.66 9.74 10.30
CA VAL A 69 7.92 10.96 9.54
C VAL A 69 9.18 11.64 10.05
N ARG A 70 9.96 12.25 9.16
CA ARG A 70 11.17 12.98 9.54
C ARG A 70 10.80 14.31 10.20
N ASN A 71 11.53 14.70 11.23
CA ASN A 71 11.25 15.91 12.04
C ASN A 71 11.80 17.21 11.42
N ASP A 72 12.52 17.14 10.31
CA ASP A 72 13.10 18.29 9.60
C ASP A 72 12.12 18.95 8.61
N LEU A 73 10.92 18.39 8.44
CA LEU A 73 9.88 18.93 7.58
C LEU A 73 9.17 20.13 8.21
N SER A 74 8.66 21.04 7.38
CA SER A 74 7.70 22.06 7.84
C SER A 74 6.42 21.43 8.43
N PRO A 75 5.68 22.11 9.32
CA PRO A 75 4.48 21.55 9.95
C PRO A 75 3.44 21.01 8.96
N CYS A 76 3.20 21.73 7.87
CA CYS A 76 2.32 21.29 6.78
C CYS A 76 2.86 20.02 6.11
N ALA A 77 4.12 20.00 5.68
CA ALA A 77 4.71 18.85 5.01
C ALA A 77 4.78 17.62 5.93
N PHE A 78 5.05 17.82 7.22
CA PHE A 78 4.99 16.77 8.24
C PHE A 78 3.59 16.17 8.33
N ALA A 79 2.55 17.00 8.47
CA ALA A 79 1.19 16.52 8.63
C ALA A 79 0.69 15.79 7.37
N VAL A 80 1.02 16.31 6.17
CA VAL A 80 0.73 15.59 4.91
C VAL A 80 1.46 14.24 4.85
N ALA A 81 2.72 14.19 5.28
CA ALA A 81 3.48 12.95 5.32
C ALA A 81 2.89 11.92 6.27
N VAL A 82 2.25 12.34 7.38
CA VAL A 82 1.50 11.43 8.27
C VAL A 82 0.34 10.78 7.51
N VAL A 83 -0.50 11.55 6.82
CA VAL A 83 -1.63 11.02 6.04
C VAL A 83 -1.17 10.06 4.95
N VAL A 84 -0.10 10.41 4.23
CA VAL A 84 0.53 9.53 3.23
C VAL A 84 0.97 8.23 3.90
N ALA A 85 1.68 8.32 5.02
CA ALA A 85 2.21 7.16 5.71
C ALA A 85 1.11 6.22 6.21
N ASP A 86 0.07 6.76 6.83
CA ASP A 86 -1.08 5.98 7.29
C ASP A 86 -1.78 5.29 6.10
N SER A 87 -1.91 5.97 4.96
CA SER A 87 -2.49 5.40 3.73
C SER A 87 -1.67 4.20 3.21
N PHE A 88 -0.34 4.30 3.19
CA PHE A 88 0.53 3.21 2.73
C PHE A 88 0.62 2.06 3.73
N ILE A 89 0.54 2.32 5.05
CA ILE A 89 0.46 1.25 6.04
C ILE A 89 -0.79 0.40 5.79
N ILE A 90 -1.94 1.03 5.57
CA ILE A 90 -3.19 0.33 5.27
C ILE A 90 -3.06 -0.49 3.98
N LEU A 91 -2.54 0.14 2.92
CA LEU A 91 -2.27 -0.53 1.65
C LEU A 91 -1.44 -1.81 1.82
N PHE A 92 -0.35 -1.73 2.60
CA PHE A 92 0.50 -2.89 2.87
C PHE A 92 -0.18 -3.95 3.72
N GLN A 93 -1.01 -3.54 4.67
CA GLN A 93 -1.78 -4.49 5.46
C GLN A 93 -2.81 -5.24 4.60
N PHE A 94 -3.48 -4.60 3.63
CA PHE A 94 -4.34 -5.28 2.65
C PHE A 94 -3.56 -6.32 1.82
N CYS A 95 -2.28 -6.07 1.58
CA CYS A 95 -1.36 -7.02 0.94
C CYS A 95 -0.83 -8.10 1.91
N GLY A 96 -1.36 -8.17 3.13
CA GLY A 96 -0.99 -9.14 4.16
C GLY A 96 0.36 -8.93 4.83
N ILE A 97 0.99 -7.79 4.61
CA ILE A 97 2.25 -7.42 5.26
C ILE A 97 1.97 -7.09 6.73
N ASN A 98 2.78 -7.64 7.64
CA ASN A 98 2.60 -7.35 9.07
C ASN A 98 2.94 -5.89 9.41
N GLN A 99 2.44 -5.41 10.54
CA GLN A 99 2.55 -3.99 10.90
C GLN A 99 3.99 -3.48 10.99
N ALA A 100 4.91 -4.26 11.56
CA ALA A 100 6.31 -3.84 11.69
C ALA A 100 6.98 -3.66 10.32
N GLN A 101 6.75 -4.61 9.42
CA GLN A 101 7.22 -4.58 8.03
C GLN A 101 6.57 -3.44 7.23
N ALA A 102 5.26 -3.26 7.36
CA ALA A 102 4.53 -2.17 6.70
C ALA A 102 5.07 -0.79 7.13
N ARG A 103 5.35 -0.60 8.43
CA ARG A 103 5.96 0.64 8.94
C ARG A 103 7.38 0.85 8.42
N ALA A 104 8.20 -0.21 8.36
CA ALA A 104 9.55 -0.12 7.83
C ALA A 104 9.55 0.26 6.34
N ALA A 105 8.73 -0.40 5.53
CA ALA A 105 8.57 -0.10 4.11
C ALA A 105 8.01 1.32 3.89
N THR A 106 7.01 1.72 4.68
CA THR A 106 6.44 3.08 4.63
C THR A 106 7.50 4.14 4.96
N ARG A 107 8.32 3.91 5.99
CA ARG A 107 9.43 4.82 6.31
C ARG A 107 10.41 4.95 5.15
N ALA A 108 10.77 3.85 4.49
CA ALA A 108 11.63 3.88 3.32
C ALA A 108 10.99 4.63 2.15
N LEU A 109 9.67 4.50 1.96
CA LEU A 109 8.93 5.28 0.94
C LEU A 109 8.92 6.78 1.22
N LEU A 110 8.68 7.18 2.47
CA LEU A 110 8.67 8.60 2.86
C LEU A 110 10.03 9.28 2.62
N GLN A 111 11.13 8.52 2.65
CA GLN A 111 12.46 9.07 2.37
C GLN A 111 12.61 9.51 0.91
N GLU A 112 11.89 8.87 -0.01
CA GLU A 112 11.85 9.21 -1.44
C GLU A 112 10.97 10.44 -1.72
N LEU A 113 10.18 10.90 -0.73
CA LEU A 113 9.34 12.09 -0.84
C LEU A 113 10.07 13.33 -0.32
N GLY A 114 10.25 14.31 -1.22
CA GLY A 114 10.73 15.64 -0.88
C GLY A 114 9.63 16.52 -0.28
N GLU A 115 10.04 17.58 0.43
CA GLU A 115 9.09 18.55 1.01
C GLU A 115 8.20 19.22 -0.05
N GLU A 116 8.73 19.49 -1.25
CA GLU A 116 7.95 20.04 -2.35
C GLU A 116 6.85 19.08 -2.82
N THR A 117 7.17 17.80 -2.97
CA THR A 117 6.18 16.75 -3.30
C THR A 117 5.09 16.69 -2.25
N LEU A 118 5.45 16.68 -0.97
CA LEU A 118 4.49 16.63 0.14
C LEU A 118 3.57 17.86 0.14
N ARG A 119 4.10 19.06 -0.10
CA ARG A 119 3.27 20.27 -0.24
C ARG A 119 2.34 20.20 -1.46
N GLY A 120 2.79 19.59 -2.56
CA GLY A 120 1.97 19.36 -3.75
C GLY A 120 0.74 18.48 -3.51
N LEU A 121 0.78 17.60 -2.50
CA LEU A 121 -0.33 16.73 -2.12
C LEU A 121 -1.39 17.43 -1.25
N ARG A 122 -1.20 18.72 -0.91
CA ARG A 122 -2.17 19.49 -0.11
C ARG A 122 -3.57 19.53 -0.74
N ALA A 123 -3.67 19.56 -2.06
CA ALA A 123 -4.96 19.50 -2.76
C ALA A 123 -5.69 18.18 -2.46
N ASN A 124 -4.98 17.06 -2.51
CA ASN A 124 -5.55 15.76 -2.15
C ASN A 124 -6.03 15.72 -0.68
N ILE A 125 -5.31 16.36 0.23
CA ILE A 125 -5.75 16.46 1.64
C ILE A 125 -7.06 17.23 1.75
N HIS A 126 -7.18 18.38 1.09
CA HIS A 126 -8.42 19.16 1.07
C HIS A 126 -9.58 18.38 0.45
N ASP A 127 -9.33 17.62 -0.61
CA ASP A 127 -10.36 16.78 -1.24
C ASP A 127 -10.87 15.69 -0.26
N ILE A 128 -9.97 15.03 0.48
CA ILE A 128 -10.34 14.05 1.52
C ILE A 128 -11.22 14.69 2.60
N VAL A 129 -10.87 15.89 3.07
CA VAL A 129 -11.62 16.61 4.12
C VAL A 129 -13.01 17.03 3.62
N ASN A 130 -13.11 17.43 2.36
CA ASN A 130 -14.37 17.90 1.76
C ASN A 130 -15.30 16.76 1.29
N ALA A 131 -14.82 15.52 1.31
CA ALA A 131 -15.63 14.37 0.95
C ALA A 131 -16.78 14.14 1.95
N THR A 132 -18.00 14.01 1.43
CA THR A 132 -19.24 14.01 2.23
C THR A 132 -19.74 12.62 2.63
N SER A 133 -19.09 11.55 2.15
CA SER A 133 -19.46 10.16 2.44
C SER A 133 -18.21 9.28 2.50
N SER A 134 -18.30 8.13 3.19
CA SER A 134 -17.19 7.17 3.29
C SER A 134 -16.72 6.66 1.93
N TYR A 135 -17.64 6.50 0.97
CA TYR A 135 -17.28 6.15 -0.41
C TYR A 135 -16.45 7.27 -1.08
N GLN A 136 -16.87 8.52 -0.96
CA GLN A 136 -16.09 9.65 -1.50
C GLN A 136 -14.73 9.77 -0.79
N GLN A 137 -14.67 9.57 0.53
CA GLN A 137 -13.41 9.57 1.28
C GLN A 137 -12.46 8.48 0.76
N ALA A 138 -12.96 7.27 0.52
CA ALA A 138 -12.18 6.18 -0.08
C ALA A 138 -11.68 6.52 -1.50
N VAL A 139 -12.50 7.19 -2.32
CA VAL A 139 -12.10 7.70 -3.65
C VAL A 139 -10.95 8.70 -3.53
N GLU A 140 -11.03 9.66 -2.60
CA GLU A 140 -9.99 10.67 -2.43
C GLU A 140 -8.70 10.08 -1.84
N ILE A 141 -8.80 9.08 -0.96
CA ILE A 141 -7.64 8.31 -0.46
C ILE A 141 -6.97 7.54 -1.62
N TRP A 142 -7.74 6.92 -2.52
CA TRP A 142 -7.18 6.28 -3.72
C TRP A 142 -6.44 7.30 -4.61
N LYS A 143 -7.01 8.49 -4.81
CA LYS A 143 -6.33 9.55 -5.57
C LYS A 143 -5.03 9.98 -4.90
N LEU A 144 -5.00 10.11 -3.57
CA LEU A 144 -3.77 10.41 -2.83
C LEU A 144 -2.71 9.32 -3.06
N LEU A 145 -3.07 8.05 -2.89
CA LEU A 145 -2.17 6.91 -3.13
C LEU A 145 -1.67 6.88 -4.58
N SER A 146 -2.54 7.18 -5.54
CA SER A 146 -2.21 7.27 -6.97
C SER A 146 -1.26 8.43 -7.24
N SER A 147 -1.52 9.62 -6.70
CA SER A 147 -0.64 10.79 -6.81
C SER A 147 0.75 10.47 -6.29
N VAL A 148 0.87 9.84 -5.12
CA VAL A 148 2.17 9.44 -4.57
C VAL A 148 2.84 8.41 -5.48
N SER A 149 2.11 7.37 -5.88
CA SER A 149 2.63 6.28 -6.73
C SER A 149 3.12 6.78 -8.09
N ASN A 150 2.47 7.80 -8.66
CA ASN A 150 2.89 8.44 -9.91
C ASN A 150 4.19 9.25 -9.74
N VAL A 151 4.46 9.79 -8.56
CA VAL A 151 5.70 10.52 -8.27
C VAL A 151 6.88 9.57 -8.05
N ILE A 152 6.71 8.56 -7.18
CA ILE A 152 7.82 7.68 -6.80
C ILE A 152 7.98 6.45 -7.72
N GLY A 153 6.93 6.10 -8.46
CA GLY A 153 6.87 4.88 -9.25
C GLY A 153 6.60 3.61 -8.42
N ILE A 154 5.89 2.65 -9.02
CA ILE A 154 5.60 1.34 -8.40
C ILE A 154 6.88 0.58 -8.01
N SER A 155 7.95 0.73 -8.79
CA SER A 155 9.25 0.12 -8.50
C SER A 155 9.83 0.58 -7.15
N SER A 156 9.58 1.82 -6.74
CA SER A 156 10.05 2.35 -5.46
C SER A 156 9.29 1.76 -4.29
N ILE A 157 7.97 1.54 -4.46
CA ILE A 157 7.13 0.81 -3.49
C ILE A 157 7.68 -0.61 -3.27
N VAL A 158 8.01 -1.31 -4.35
CA VAL A 158 8.59 -2.64 -4.28
C VAL A 158 10.00 -2.61 -3.65
N THR A 159 10.84 -1.65 -4.04
CA THR A 159 12.21 -1.49 -3.52
C THR A 159 12.23 -1.22 -2.02
N ALA A 160 11.24 -0.49 -1.50
CA ALA A 160 11.10 -0.28 -0.06
C ALA A 160 10.94 -1.61 0.71
N LEU A 161 10.30 -2.62 0.11
CA LEU A 161 10.17 -3.95 0.70
C LEU A 161 11.52 -4.69 0.71
N THR A 162 12.28 -4.60 -0.39
CA THR A 162 13.56 -5.33 -0.52
C THR A 162 14.62 -4.86 0.48
N ARG A 163 14.58 -3.57 0.84
CA ARG A 163 15.50 -2.97 1.83
C ARG A 163 15.17 -3.33 3.28
N THR A 164 13.97 -3.84 3.56
CA THR A 164 13.44 -3.93 4.93
C THR A 164 13.10 -5.34 5.40
N MET A 165 13.12 -6.34 4.51
CA MET A 165 12.76 -7.71 4.85
C MET A 165 13.82 -8.72 4.37
N HIS A 166 13.82 -9.90 4.98
CA HIS A 166 14.58 -11.03 4.47
C HIS A 166 14.14 -11.39 3.05
N TRP A 167 15.06 -11.95 2.24
CA TRP A 167 14.84 -12.14 0.81
C TRP A 167 13.54 -12.88 0.48
N TYR A 168 13.25 -13.93 1.24
CA TYR A 168 12.04 -14.72 1.08
C TYR A 168 10.79 -13.86 1.33
N ASP A 169 10.78 -13.10 2.42
CA ASP A 169 9.65 -12.28 2.82
C ASP A 169 9.38 -11.13 1.86
N TRP A 170 10.43 -10.42 1.43
CA TRP A 170 10.22 -9.35 0.45
C TRP A 170 9.78 -9.93 -0.88
N THR A 171 10.24 -11.12 -1.29
CA THR A 171 9.82 -11.75 -2.55
C THR A 171 8.31 -11.99 -2.54
N ILE A 172 7.79 -12.64 -1.48
CA ILE A 172 6.35 -12.90 -1.35
C ILE A 172 5.56 -11.58 -1.26
N SER A 173 6.03 -10.62 -0.46
CA SER A 173 5.37 -9.31 -0.35
C SER A 173 5.37 -8.54 -1.67
N ALA A 174 6.46 -8.58 -2.42
CA ALA A 174 6.62 -7.84 -3.68
C ALA A 174 5.71 -8.40 -4.78
N ILE A 175 5.59 -9.73 -4.90
CA ILE A 175 4.67 -10.32 -5.88
C ILE A 175 3.21 -10.01 -5.54
N ILE A 176 2.83 -10.05 -4.25
CA ILE A 176 1.47 -9.70 -3.81
C ILE A 176 1.20 -8.22 -4.07
N VAL A 177 2.09 -7.32 -3.60
CA VAL A 177 1.93 -5.87 -3.76
C VAL A 177 1.88 -5.49 -5.24
N ALA A 178 2.76 -6.05 -6.08
CA ALA A 178 2.75 -5.78 -7.51
C ALA A 178 1.45 -6.26 -8.19
N ALA A 179 0.97 -7.46 -7.85
CA ALA A 179 -0.30 -7.98 -8.37
C ALA A 179 -1.50 -7.16 -7.89
N GLN A 180 -1.53 -6.78 -6.62
CA GLN A 180 -2.62 -6.01 -6.01
C GLN A 180 -2.66 -4.58 -6.58
N LEU A 181 -1.50 -3.91 -6.70
CA LEU A 181 -1.41 -2.61 -7.37
C LEU A 181 -1.88 -2.71 -8.82
N THR A 182 -1.47 -3.76 -9.54
CA THR A 182 -1.90 -3.98 -10.93
C THR A 182 -3.41 -4.14 -11.01
N ALA A 183 -4.03 -4.92 -10.12
CA ALA A 183 -5.48 -5.09 -10.04
C ALA A 183 -6.19 -3.76 -9.75
N TRP A 184 -5.70 -3.00 -8.75
CA TRP A 184 -6.29 -1.71 -8.41
C TRP A 184 -6.17 -0.71 -9.57
N PHE A 185 -4.98 -0.53 -10.17
CA PHE A 185 -4.80 0.38 -11.30
C PHE A 185 -5.58 -0.07 -12.55
N ALA A 186 -5.66 -1.38 -12.83
CA ALA A 186 -6.47 -1.89 -13.95
C ALA A 186 -7.99 -1.69 -13.74
N SER A 187 -8.40 -1.45 -12.49
CA SER A 187 -9.79 -1.16 -12.11
C SER A 187 -10.06 0.32 -11.84
N ASP A 188 -9.14 1.23 -12.19
CA ASP A 188 -9.19 2.65 -11.83
C ASP A 188 -9.40 2.89 -10.32
N GLY A 189 -8.92 1.96 -9.49
CA GLY A 189 -9.03 1.97 -8.03
C GLY A 189 -10.31 1.37 -7.47
N ALA A 190 -11.26 0.94 -8.31
CA ALA A 190 -12.57 0.46 -7.85
C ALA A 190 -12.45 -0.66 -6.80
N ALA A 191 -11.52 -1.60 -6.98
CA ALA A 191 -11.28 -2.67 -6.02
C ALA A 191 -10.76 -2.15 -4.66
N LEU A 192 -9.81 -1.21 -4.63
CA LEU A 192 -9.32 -0.62 -3.38
C LEU A 192 -10.40 0.23 -2.71
N ILE A 193 -11.14 1.02 -3.49
CA ILE A 193 -12.21 1.88 -2.97
C ILE A 193 -13.26 1.04 -2.26
N ALA A 194 -13.61 -0.12 -2.81
CA ALA A 194 -14.53 -1.06 -2.18
C ALA A 194 -13.96 -1.61 -0.85
N GLU A 195 -12.69 -2.02 -0.82
CA GLU A 195 -12.01 -2.48 0.40
C GLU A 195 -11.99 -1.39 1.48
N LEU A 196 -11.59 -0.17 1.13
CA LEU A 196 -11.57 0.97 2.04
C LEU A 196 -12.96 1.34 2.56
N ALA A 197 -14.00 1.29 1.71
CA ALA A 197 -15.36 1.63 2.10
C ALA A 197 -15.95 0.64 3.12
N LEU A 198 -15.53 -0.63 3.08
CA LEU A 198 -15.90 -1.63 4.10
C LEU A 198 -15.14 -1.41 5.42
N GLU A 199 -13.94 -0.84 5.33
CA GLU A 199 -13.01 -0.62 6.43
C GLU A 199 -13.16 0.79 7.06
N SER A 200 -14.41 1.11 7.43
CA SER A 200 -14.85 2.46 7.87
C SER A 200 -14.04 3.10 9.01
N VAL A 201 -13.49 2.30 9.92
CA VAL A 201 -12.69 2.81 11.05
C VAL A 201 -11.39 3.48 10.56
N TYR A 202 -10.73 2.90 9.55
CA TYR A 202 -9.47 3.43 9.03
C TYR A 202 -9.69 4.66 8.17
N VAL A 203 -10.75 4.65 7.36
CA VAL A 203 -11.15 5.83 6.59
C VAL A 203 -11.41 7.00 7.56
N GLY A 204 -12.12 6.76 8.67
CA GLY A 204 -12.35 7.79 9.69
C GLY A 204 -11.06 8.33 10.31
N GLN A 205 -10.07 7.48 10.58
CA GLN A 205 -8.77 7.90 11.13
C GLN A 205 -7.95 8.68 10.11
N LEU A 206 -7.86 8.21 8.87
CA LEU A 206 -7.19 8.93 7.79
C LEU A 206 -7.81 10.32 7.55
N VAL A 207 -9.15 10.42 7.65
CA VAL A 207 -9.84 11.70 7.54
C VAL A 207 -9.50 12.61 8.72
N ALA A 208 -9.38 12.08 9.95
CA ALA A 208 -8.96 12.88 11.11
C ALA A 208 -7.51 13.41 10.96
N ASP A 209 -6.59 12.58 10.46
CA ASP A 209 -5.23 13.02 10.15
C ASP A 209 -5.22 14.03 8.98
N ALA A 210 -6.12 13.87 7.99
CA ALA A 210 -6.28 14.82 6.89
C ALA A 210 -6.83 16.18 7.35
N ILE A 211 -7.79 16.21 8.29
CA ILE A 211 -8.26 17.44 8.93
C ILE A 211 -7.09 18.15 9.63
N THR A 212 -6.33 17.40 10.43
CA THR A 212 -5.14 17.91 11.10
C THR A 212 -4.14 18.49 10.09
N ALA A 213 -3.91 17.80 8.97
CA ALA A 213 -3.03 18.27 7.91
C ALA A 213 -3.55 19.54 7.22
N ALA A 214 -4.85 19.63 6.93
CA ALA A 214 -5.46 20.82 6.35
C ALA A 214 -5.26 22.04 7.28
N GLU A 215 -5.49 21.89 8.59
CA GLU A 215 -5.27 22.96 9.57
C GLU A 215 -3.81 23.44 9.62
N GLN A 216 -2.84 22.51 9.60
CA GLN A 216 -1.41 22.85 9.62
C GLN A 216 -0.92 23.49 8.32
N CYS A 217 -1.63 23.25 7.22
CA CYS A 217 -1.30 23.81 5.91
C CYS A 217 -1.96 25.17 5.64
N GLY A 218 -2.91 25.60 6.48
CA GLY A 218 -3.73 26.81 6.31
C GLY A 218 -4.59 26.73 5.06
#